data_AF-A0A2A8ACA7-F1
#
_entry.id   AF-A0A2A8ACA7-F1
#
_cell.length_a   1.000
_cell.length_b   1.000
_cell.length_c   1.000
_cell.angle_alpha   90.00
_cell.angle_beta   90.00
_cell.angle_gamma   90.00
#
_symmetry.space_group_name_H-M   'P 1'
#
loop_
_entity.id
_entity.type
_entity.pdbx_description
1 polymer ?
#
loop_
_entity_poly.entity_id
_entity_poly.type
_entity_poly.pdbx_seq_one_letter_code
_entity_poly.pdbx_strand_id
1 'polypeptide(L)'
;MKSTLNKIIISFIFAAGGMIFLLFNLKGKQDWVLSWIGVLLAYLSLAILIDLYNKTVYYKTFPKILKRILFVSFNASVLGIVIGISYQLLGKWDLNIMMFYWLIILVLHLIIIITLATLTLLNRTNENYSLLYKFIIFLNIFLTLGPVLYPVVIAIIGNGINSSAGN
;
A
#
# COMPACT_ATOMS: atom_id res chain seq x y z
N MET A 1 27.34 -3.54 -0.35
CA MET A 1 26.37 -4.31 0.46
C MET A 1 25.70 -3.54 1.60
N LYS A 2 26.44 -2.82 2.48
CA LYS A 2 25.83 -2.10 3.64
C LYS A 2 24.68 -1.15 3.30
N SER A 3 24.79 -0.37 2.22
CA SER A 3 23.76 0.61 1.85
C SER A 3 22.45 -0.03 1.35
N THR A 4 22.53 -1.13 0.60
CA THR A 4 21.36 -1.87 0.09
C THR A 4 20.58 -2.52 1.22
N LEU A 5 21.28 -3.18 2.15
CA LEU A 5 20.67 -3.81 3.32
C LEU A 5 19.95 -2.78 4.19
N ASN A 6 20.57 -1.62 4.45
CA ASN A 6 19.94 -0.56 5.23
C ASN A 6 18.62 -0.09 4.60
N LYS A 7 18.57 0.07 3.27
CA LYS A 7 17.31 0.44 2.59
C LYS A 7 16.23 -0.63 2.74
N ILE A 8 16.58 -1.91 2.61
CA ILE A 8 15.64 -3.02 2.79
C ILE A 8 15.10 -3.03 4.22
N ILE A 9 15.97 -2.84 5.23
CA ILE A 9 15.57 -2.80 6.64
C ILE A 9 14.67 -1.59 6.93
N ILE A 10 15.02 -0.39 6.45
CA ILE A 10 14.20 0.81 6.64
C ILE A 10 12.82 0.61 5.99
N SER A 11 12.79 0.07 4.78
CA SER A 11 11.55 -0.25 4.08
C SER A 11 10.73 -1.27 4.88
N PHE A 12 11.35 -2.31 5.43
CA PHE A 12 10.68 -3.30 6.27
C PHE A 12 10.08 -2.69 7.54
N ILE A 13 10.81 -1.79 8.21
CA ILE A 13 10.33 -1.04 9.38
C ILE A 13 9.07 -0.25 9.03
N PHE A 14 9.04 0.41 7.87
CA PHE A 14 7.85 1.13 7.43
C PHE A 14 6.66 0.20 7.16
N ALA A 15 6.84 -0.94 6.48
CA ALA A 15 5.72 -1.85 6.26
C ALA A 15 5.22 -2.51 7.56
N ALA A 16 6.13 -2.91 8.45
CA ALA A 16 5.77 -3.42 9.77
C ALA A 16 5.02 -2.35 10.58
N GLY A 17 5.50 -1.10 10.55
CA GLY A 17 4.82 0.05 11.16
C GLY A 17 3.41 0.22 10.60
N GLY A 18 3.25 0.16 9.28
CA GLY A 18 1.95 0.23 8.62
C GLY A 18 0.98 -0.84 9.14
N MET A 19 1.46 -2.09 9.24
CA MET A 19 0.69 -3.21 9.77
C MET A 19 0.36 -3.05 11.27
N ILE A 20 1.27 -2.50 12.06
CA ILE A 20 1.02 -2.21 13.49
C ILE A 20 -0.11 -1.17 13.63
N PHE A 21 -0.09 -0.11 12.84
CA PHE A 21 -1.17 0.89 12.83
C PHE A 21 -2.50 0.27 12.41
N LEU A 22 -2.51 -0.63 11.43
CA LEU A 22 -3.70 -1.41 11.08
C LEU A 22 -4.23 -2.22 12.28
N LEU A 23 -3.36 -2.96 12.97
CA LEU A 23 -3.74 -3.78 14.13
C LEU A 23 -4.30 -2.94 15.29
N PHE A 24 -3.74 -1.76 15.53
CA PHE A 24 -4.30 -0.81 16.49
C PHE A 24 -5.69 -0.35 16.08
N ASN A 25 -5.89 -0.07 14.80
CA ASN A 25 -7.18 0.37 14.28
C ASN A 25 -8.26 -0.70 14.35
N LEU A 26 -7.88 -1.97 14.18
CA LEU A 26 -8.76 -3.13 14.34
C LEU A 26 -9.17 -3.38 15.80
N LYS A 27 -8.29 -3.06 16.76
CA LYS A 27 -8.55 -3.27 18.20
C LYS A 27 -9.21 -2.06 18.89
N GLY A 28 -9.09 -0.86 18.32
CA GLY A 28 -9.63 0.38 18.87
C GLY A 28 -11.02 0.72 18.34
N LYS A 29 -11.53 1.90 18.74
CA LYS A 29 -12.60 2.56 17.99
C LYS A 29 -12.02 2.96 16.64
N GLN A 30 -12.65 2.50 15.56
CA GLN A 30 -12.28 2.70 14.16
C GLN A 30 -11.90 4.17 13.89
N ASP A 31 -10.61 4.48 13.97
CA ASP A 31 -10.08 5.83 13.84
C ASP A 31 -9.48 5.95 12.45
N TRP A 32 -10.19 6.70 11.60
CA TRP A 32 -9.77 6.95 10.24
C TRP A 32 -8.36 7.53 10.20
N VAL A 33 -7.97 8.42 11.11
CA VAL A 33 -6.65 9.05 11.10
C VAL A 33 -5.52 8.02 11.20
N LEU A 34 -5.65 7.04 12.10
CA LEU A 34 -4.67 5.97 12.26
C LEU A 34 -4.56 5.08 11.01
N SER A 35 -5.64 4.95 10.24
CA SER A 35 -5.64 4.16 9.01
C SER A 35 -4.77 4.81 7.94
N TRP A 36 -4.72 6.15 7.91
CA TRP A 36 -3.93 6.89 6.92
C TRP A 36 -2.45 6.77 7.22
N ILE A 37 -2.08 6.81 8.51
CA ILE A 37 -0.69 6.60 8.91
C ILE A 37 -0.25 5.21 8.45
N GLY A 38 -1.11 4.19 8.63
CA GLY A 38 -0.87 2.84 8.11
C GLY A 38 -0.63 2.80 6.60
N VAL A 39 -1.53 3.42 5.82
CA VAL A 39 -1.42 3.51 4.35
C VAL A 39 -0.17 4.28 3.93
N LEU A 40 0.14 5.40 4.57
CA LEU A 40 1.31 6.23 4.27
C LEU A 40 2.61 5.47 4.49
N LEU A 41 2.72 4.73 5.60
CA LEU A 41 3.87 3.89 5.89
C LEU A 41 4.03 2.75 4.86
N ALA A 42 2.92 2.16 4.39
CA ALA A 42 2.94 1.17 3.33
C ALA A 42 3.47 1.75 1.99
N TYR A 43 3.00 2.93 1.59
CA TYR A 43 3.49 3.61 0.37
C TYR A 43 4.96 4.05 0.48
N LEU A 44 5.40 4.52 1.66
CA LEU A 44 6.82 4.84 1.92
C LEU A 44 7.71 3.60 1.80
N SER A 45 7.26 2.47 2.34
CA SER A 45 7.97 1.21 2.20
C SER A 45 8.19 0.86 0.72
N LEU A 46 7.12 0.87 -0.08
CA LEU A 46 7.19 0.57 -1.52
C LEU A 46 8.09 1.57 -2.26
N ALA A 47 8.05 2.85 -1.92
CA ALA A 47 8.92 3.86 -2.55
C ALA A 47 10.41 3.52 -2.40
N ILE A 48 10.81 3.06 -1.21
CA ILE A 48 12.20 2.67 -0.93
C ILE A 48 12.58 1.41 -1.69
N LEU A 49 11.69 0.42 -1.80
CA LEU A 49 11.93 -0.78 -2.60
C LEU A 49 12.08 -0.44 -4.08
N ILE A 50 11.24 0.44 -4.65
CA ILE A 50 11.39 0.88 -6.04
C ILE A 50 12.75 1.56 -6.26
N ASP A 51 13.19 2.41 -5.33
CA ASP A 51 14.48 3.10 -5.42
C ASP A 51 15.68 2.14 -5.35
N LEU A 52 15.55 1.02 -4.63
CA LEU A 52 16.52 -0.07 -4.59
C LEU A 52 16.81 -0.62 -6.00
N TYR A 53 15.74 -0.77 -6.78
CA TYR A 53 15.77 -1.33 -8.14
C TYR A 53 16.12 -0.32 -9.22
N ASN A 54 15.84 0.97 -8.98
CA ASN A 54 16.22 2.07 -9.88
C ASN A 54 17.75 2.17 -10.09
N LYS A 55 18.55 1.66 -9.15
CA LYS A 55 20.02 1.64 -9.26
C LYS A 55 20.61 0.36 -9.85
N THR A 56 19.83 -0.72 -9.97
CA THR A 56 20.39 -2.08 -10.18
C THR A 56 19.89 -2.81 -11.43
N VAL A 57 19.05 -2.21 -12.29
CA VAL A 57 18.47 -2.91 -13.44
C VAL A 57 18.68 -2.13 -14.76
N TYR A 58 18.96 -2.89 -15.83
CA TYR A 58 19.22 -2.49 -17.22
C TYR A 58 18.16 -1.58 -17.89
N TYR A 59 17.03 -1.30 -17.24
CA TYR A 59 15.93 -0.49 -17.76
C TYR A 59 15.62 0.70 -16.83
N LYS A 60 16.42 1.77 -16.89
CA LYS A 60 16.23 3.00 -16.07
C LYS A 60 14.82 3.62 -16.20
N THR A 61 14.15 3.39 -17.31
CA THR A 61 12.80 3.94 -17.59
C THR A 61 11.72 3.28 -16.74
N PHE A 62 11.84 1.99 -16.45
CA PHE A 62 10.76 1.20 -15.83
C PHE A 62 10.56 1.52 -14.33
N PRO A 63 11.60 1.51 -13.47
CA PRO A 63 11.47 1.97 -12.08
C PRO A 63 11.00 3.42 -11.97
N LYS A 64 11.35 4.28 -12.93
CA LYS A 64 10.89 5.67 -12.99
C LYS A 64 9.38 5.76 -13.23
N ILE A 65 8.84 4.96 -14.15
CA ILE A 65 7.39 4.83 -14.39
C ILE A 65 6.71 4.30 -13.13
N LEU A 66 7.25 3.24 -12.52
CA LEU A 66 6.68 2.62 -11.33
C LEU A 66 6.61 3.61 -10.14
N LYS A 67 7.65 4.42 -9.94
CA LYS A 67 7.67 5.50 -8.94
C LYS A 67 6.61 6.56 -9.21
N ARG A 68 6.34 6.88 -10.49
CA ARG A 68 5.28 7.82 -10.88
C ARG A 68 3.90 7.24 -10.60
N ILE A 69 3.67 5.96 -10.92
CA ILE A 69 2.43 5.25 -10.61
C ILE A 69 2.22 5.21 -9.09
N LEU A 70 3.27 4.88 -8.31
CA LEU A 70 3.21 4.91 -6.84
C LEU A 70 2.82 6.29 -6.31
N PHE A 71 3.42 7.36 -6.84
CA PHE A 71 3.09 8.72 -6.42
C PHE A 71 1.64 9.09 -6.76
N VAL A 72 1.16 8.76 -7.96
CA VAL A 72 -0.24 9.00 -8.35
C VAL A 72 -1.18 8.19 -7.45
N SER A 73 -0.89 6.92 -7.23
CA SER A 73 -1.69 6.02 -6.38
C SER A 73 -1.73 6.51 -4.93
N PHE A 74 -0.62 7.03 -4.40
CA PHE A 74 -0.56 7.63 -3.07
C PHE A 74 -1.44 8.87 -2.97
N ASN A 75 -1.29 9.84 -3.89
CA ASN A 75 -2.09 11.07 -3.87
C ASN A 75 -3.57 10.79 -4.09
N ALA A 76 -3.90 9.83 -4.97
CA ALA A 76 -5.26 9.35 -5.12
C ALA A 76 -5.76 8.77 -3.78
N SER A 77 -5.06 7.81 -3.18
CA SER A 77 -5.46 7.24 -1.88
C SER A 77 -5.74 8.33 -0.83
N VAL A 78 -4.88 9.34 -0.72
CA VAL A 78 -5.08 10.49 0.18
C VAL A 78 -6.38 11.25 -0.14
N LEU A 79 -6.62 11.59 -1.41
CA LEU A 79 -7.86 12.25 -1.84
C LEU A 79 -9.10 11.41 -1.51
N GLY A 80 -9.06 10.10 -1.79
CA GLY A 80 -10.13 9.18 -1.49
C GLY A 80 -10.55 9.20 -0.04
N ILE A 81 -9.56 9.25 0.85
CA ILE A 81 -9.88 9.27 2.28
C ILE A 81 -10.36 10.66 2.73
N VAL A 82 -9.84 11.78 2.19
CA VAL A 82 -10.37 13.13 2.48
C VAL A 82 -11.86 13.19 2.12
N ILE A 83 -12.18 12.70 0.92
CA ILE A 83 -13.55 12.64 0.41
C ILE A 83 -14.41 11.76 1.31
N GLY A 84 -13.91 10.58 1.69
CA GLY A 84 -14.65 9.66 2.57
C GLY A 84 -14.97 10.23 3.94
N ILE A 85 -14.01 10.90 4.59
CA ILE A 85 -14.25 11.58 5.87
C ILE A 85 -15.26 12.72 5.69
N SER A 86 -15.12 13.51 4.62
CA SER A 86 -16.01 14.63 4.35
C SER A 86 -17.45 14.16 4.16
N TYR A 87 -17.67 13.08 3.41
CA TYR A 87 -19.00 12.47 3.28
C TYR A 87 -19.54 11.96 4.63
N GLN A 88 -18.70 11.40 5.49
CA GLN A 88 -19.08 10.96 6.85
C GLN A 88 -19.52 12.09 7.76
N LEU A 89 -18.82 13.20 7.72
CA LEU A 89 -19.20 14.37 8.52
C LEU A 89 -20.45 15.06 7.97
N LEU A 90 -20.67 15.02 6.66
CA LEU A 90 -21.81 15.68 6.00
C LEU A 90 -23.09 14.83 5.97
N GLY A 91 -23.05 13.56 6.39
CA GLY A 91 -24.21 12.66 6.38
C GLY A 91 -24.76 12.31 4.98
N LYS A 92 -24.02 12.63 3.90
CA LYS A 92 -24.42 12.38 2.50
C LYS A 92 -23.74 11.13 1.94
N TRP A 93 -23.85 10.01 2.65
CA TRP A 93 -23.11 8.78 2.36
C TRP A 93 -23.53 8.09 1.05
N ASP A 94 -22.82 8.36 -0.05
CA ASP A 94 -22.83 7.49 -1.24
C ASP A 94 -21.68 6.47 -1.14
N LEU A 95 -22.00 5.33 -0.54
CA LEU A 95 -21.05 4.24 -0.31
C LEU A 95 -20.68 3.48 -1.58
N ASN A 96 -21.52 3.52 -2.62
CA ASN A 96 -21.22 2.86 -3.89
C ASN A 96 -20.07 3.55 -4.60
N ILE A 97 -20.11 4.88 -4.71
CA ILE A 97 -19.03 5.67 -5.33
C ILE A 97 -17.72 5.45 -4.56
N MET A 98 -17.77 5.45 -3.23
CA MET A 98 -16.59 5.25 -2.39
C MET A 98 -16.02 3.82 -2.52
N MET A 99 -16.87 2.80 -2.60
CA MET A 99 -16.43 1.42 -2.82
C MET A 99 -15.69 1.27 -4.16
N PHE A 100 -16.26 1.78 -5.26
CA PHE A 100 -15.61 1.74 -6.57
C PHE A 100 -14.30 2.53 -6.60
N TYR A 101 -14.26 3.68 -5.91
CA TYR A 101 -13.03 4.44 -5.74
C TYR A 101 -11.93 3.62 -5.09
N TRP A 102 -12.23 2.98 -3.95
CA TRP A 102 -11.27 2.17 -3.20
C TRP A 102 -10.84 0.91 -3.96
N LEU A 103 -11.72 0.34 -4.77
CA LEU A 103 -11.39 -0.73 -5.71
C LEU A 103 -10.35 -0.28 -6.74
N ILE A 104 -10.48 0.93 -7.32
CA ILE A 104 -9.49 1.47 -8.26
C ILE A 104 -8.13 1.64 -7.58
N ILE A 105 -8.11 2.18 -6.34
CA ILE A 105 -6.88 2.29 -5.54
C ILE A 105 -6.25 0.92 -5.30
N LEU A 106 -7.05 -0.09 -4.97
CA LEU A 106 -6.57 -1.44 -4.76
C LEU A 106 -5.93 -2.02 -6.02
N VAL A 107 -6.57 -1.84 -7.18
CA VAL A 107 -6.03 -2.28 -8.47
C VAL A 107 -4.69 -1.61 -8.77
N LEU A 108 -4.60 -0.28 -8.58
CA LEU A 108 -3.33 0.45 -8.74
C LEU A 108 -2.24 -0.09 -7.82
N HIS A 109 -2.58 -0.38 -6.57
CA HIS A 109 -1.66 -0.96 -5.60
C HIS A 109 -1.20 -2.37 -5.98
N LEU A 110 -2.11 -3.22 -6.46
CA LEU A 110 -1.80 -4.56 -6.94
C LEU A 110 -0.86 -4.53 -8.15
N ILE A 111 -1.05 -3.61 -9.10
CA ILE A 111 -0.14 -3.43 -10.23
C ILE A 111 1.29 -3.15 -9.73
N ILE A 112 1.43 -2.27 -8.74
CA ILE A 112 2.74 -1.94 -8.14
C ILE A 112 3.35 -3.20 -7.51
N ILE A 113 2.58 -3.91 -6.68
CA ILE A 113 3.03 -5.12 -5.96
C ILE A 113 3.45 -6.23 -6.92
N ILE A 114 2.60 -6.58 -7.90
CA ILE A 114 2.89 -7.64 -8.87
C ILE A 114 4.14 -7.29 -9.67
N THR A 115 4.27 -6.04 -10.08
CA THR A 115 5.46 -5.56 -10.79
C THR A 115 6.71 -5.71 -9.93
N LEU A 116 6.66 -5.31 -8.66
CA LEU A 116 7.79 -5.35 -7.74
C LEU A 116 8.17 -6.79 -7.38
N ALA A 117 7.19 -7.67 -7.20
CA ALA A 117 7.38 -9.10 -6.99
C ALA A 117 8.03 -9.75 -8.21
N THR A 118 7.52 -9.47 -9.41
CA THR A 118 8.08 -9.97 -10.68
C THR A 118 9.52 -9.51 -10.85
N LEU A 119 9.81 -8.25 -10.57
CA LEU A 119 11.15 -7.70 -10.66
C LEU A 119 12.12 -8.32 -9.64
N THR A 120 11.63 -8.58 -8.43
CA THR A 120 12.38 -9.31 -7.38
C THR A 120 12.70 -10.75 -7.82
N LEU A 121 11.76 -11.41 -8.51
CA LEU A 121 11.97 -12.74 -9.10
C LEU A 121 12.91 -12.72 -10.29
N LEU A 122 12.82 -11.73 -11.18
CA LEU A 122 13.64 -11.64 -12.40
C LEU A 122 15.10 -11.34 -12.08
N ASN A 123 15.35 -10.55 -11.03
CA ASN A 123 16.69 -10.31 -10.51
C ASN A 123 17.26 -11.53 -9.73
N ARG A 124 16.64 -12.72 -9.86
CA ARG A 124 17.07 -13.99 -9.24
C ARG A 124 18.52 -14.34 -9.50
N THR A 125 19.01 -14.02 -10.71
CA THR A 125 20.28 -14.49 -11.27
C THR A 125 21.48 -13.62 -10.92
N ASN A 126 21.27 -12.48 -10.25
CA ASN A 126 22.37 -11.63 -9.78
C ASN A 126 22.89 -12.16 -8.44
N GLU A 127 24.14 -12.64 -8.41
CA GLU A 127 24.84 -13.22 -7.25
C GLU A 127 24.92 -12.28 -6.03
N ASN A 128 24.64 -10.98 -6.23
CA ASN A 128 24.71 -9.94 -5.19
C ASN A 128 23.52 -9.89 -4.21
N TYR A 129 22.46 -10.67 -4.40
CA TYR A 129 21.30 -10.72 -3.49
C TYR A 129 21.15 -12.08 -2.81
N SER A 130 21.52 -12.15 -1.54
CA SER A 130 21.31 -13.35 -0.72
C SER A 130 19.81 -13.69 -0.59
N LEU A 131 19.53 -14.97 -0.38
CA LEU A 131 18.18 -15.50 -0.25
C LEU A 131 17.38 -14.81 0.86
N LEU A 132 18.05 -14.41 1.95
CA LEU A 132 17.47 -13.64 3.05
C LEU A 132 16.96 -12.26 2.61
N TYR A 133 17.72 -11.54 1.78
CA TYR A 133 17.28 -10.21 1.30
C TYR A 133 16.03 -10.32 0.43
N LYS A 134 15.95 -11.36 -0.41
CA LYS A 134 14.77 -11.64 -1.23
C LYS A 134 13.56 -11.94 -0.35
N PHE A 135 13.73 -12.78 0.68
CA PHE A 135 12.68 -13.10 1.64
C PHE A 135 12.15 -11.84 2.34
N ILE A 136 13.05 -10.97 2.83
CA ILE A 136 12.64 -9.73 3.49
C ILE A 136 11.88 -8.81 2.53
N ILE A 137 12.30 -8.71 1.26
CA ILE A 137 11.57 -7.92 0.24
C ILE A 137 10.16 -8.48 0.01
N PHE A 138 9.99 -9.80 -0.12
CA PHE A 138 8.66 -10.42 -0.28
C PHE A 138 7.77 -10.21 0.94
N LEU A 139 8.32 -10.44 2.14
CA LEU A 139 7.59 -10.23 3.38
C LEU A 139 7.16 -8.76 3.51
N ASN A 140 8.03 -7.84 3.14
CA ASN A 140 7.75 -6.42 3.15
C ASN A 140 6.61 -6.05 2.18
N ILE A 141 6.67 -6.52 0.93
CA ILE A 141 5.57 -6.37 -0.04
C ILE A 141 4.26 -6.91 0.53
N PHE A 142 4.28 -8.11 1.13
CA PHE A 142 3.10 -8.71 1.75
C PHE A 142 2.52 -7.85 2.89
N LEU A 143 3.38 -7.32 3.76
CA LEU A 143 2.98 -6.46 4.88
C LEU A 143 2.30 -5.15 4.42
N THR A 144 2.63 -4.64 3.23
CA THR A 144 1.98 -3.43 2.70
C THR A 144 0.53 -3.64 2.25
N LEU A 145 0.11 -4.89 2.00
CA LEU A 145 -1.26 -5.20 1.57
C LEU A 145 -2.30 -4.86 2.63
N GLY A 146 -2.05 -5.25 3.90
CA GLY A 146 -3.02 -5.09 4.98
C GLY A 146 -3.52 -3.65 5.12
N PRO A 147 -2.62 -2.67 5.33
CA PRO A 147 -3.01 -1.27 5.50
C PRO A 147 -3.80 -0.69 4.32
N VAL A 148 -3.53 -1.14 3.09
CA VAL A 148 -4.23 -0.65 1.88
C VAL A 148 -5.55 -1.38 1.63
N LEU A 149 -5.64 -2.66 1.98
CA LEU A 149 -6.87 -3.45 1.91
C LEU A 149 -7.93 -2.98 2.92
N TYR A 150 -7.50 -2.50 4.08
CA TYR A 150 -8.41 -2.18 5.17
C TYR A 150 -9.45 -1.11 4.83
N PRO A 151 -9.11 0.04 4.22
CA PRO A 151 -10.11 0.99 3.73
C PRO A 151 -11.12 0.40 2.74
N VAL A 152 -10.68 -0.54 1.88
CA VAL A 152 -11.55 -1.23 0.92
C VAL A 152 -12.56 -2.11 1.64
N VAL A 153 -12.10 -2.89 2.62
CA VAL A 153 -12.96 -3.76 3.44
C VAL A 153 -13.99 -2.95 4.21
N ILE A 154 -13.57 -1.82 4.81
CA ILE A 154 -14.51 -0.91 5.49
C ILE A 154 -15.57 -0.38 4.53
N ALA A 155 -15.17 0.07 3.34
CA ALA A 155 -16.11 0.59 2.35
C ALA A 155 -17.13 -0.48 1.92
N ILE A 156 -16.70 -1.73 1.72
CA ILE A 156 -17.59 -2.84 1.37
C ILE A 156 -18.54 -3.19 2.51
N ILE A 157 -18.03 -3.33 3.74
CA ILE A 157 -18.86 -3.65 4.91
C ILE A 157 -19.88 -2.53 5.16
N GLY A 158 -19.45 -1.27 5.12
CA GLY A 158 -20.35 -0.12 5.25
C GLY A 158 -21.46 -0.17 4.20
N ASN A 159 -21.13 -0.47 2.94
CA ASN A 159 -22.11 -0.55 1.86
C ASN A 159 -23.11 -1.71 2.08
N GLY A 160 -22.63 -2.87 2.53
CA GLY A 160 -23.46 -4.02 2.85
C GLY A 160 -24.41 -3.80 4.03
N ILE A 161 -23.98 -3.07 5.06
CA ILE A 161 -24.83 -2.70 6.20
C ILE A 161 -25.94 -1.75 5.75
N ASN A 162 -25.61 -0.73 4.95
CA ASN A 162 -26.62 0.22 4.44
C ASN A 162 -27.61 -0.41 3.46
N SER A 163 -27.17 -1.38 2.63
CA SER A 163 -28.07 -2.12 1.75
C SER A 163 -28.95 -3.11 2.51
N SER A 164 -28.49 -3.63 3.65
CA SER A 164 -29.29 -4.46 4.57
C SER A 164 -30.25 -3.66 5.44
N ALA A 165 -29.96 -2.37 5.69
CA ALA A 165 -30.72 -1.49 6.57
C ALA A 165 -31.77 -0.63 5.83
N GLY A 166 -31.98 -0.85 4.54
CA GLY A 166 -33.20 -0.44 3.83
C GLY A 166 -33.90 -1.70 3.33
N ASN A 167 -35.06 -2.16 3.81
CA ASN A 167 -36.20 -1.55 4.51
C ASN A 167 -35.98 -0.48 5.58
#